data_AF-A0A2K6JU95-F1
#
_entry.id   AF-A0A2K6JU95-F1
#
_cell.length_a   1.000
_cell.length_b   1.000
_cell.length_c   1.000
_cell.angle_alpha   90.00
_cell.angle_beta   90.00
_cell.angle_gamma   90.00
#
_symmetry.space_group_name_H-M   'P 1'
#
loop_
_entity.id
_entity.type
_entity.pdbx_description
1 polymer ?
#
loop_
_entity_poly.entity_id
_entity_poly.type
_entity_poly.pdbx_seq_one_letter_code
_entity_poly.pdbx_strand_id
1 'polypeptide(L)'
;VVAELPPNVSVFVPPRDGFVGIPRESRLICQATGFSPRQVEVSWLRDGKQVESGITTDQVEAEAKESGPTTFKVTSALTISENDWLGQRVFTCRVDHRGLTFQKNVSSLCEISE
;
A
#
# COMPACT_ATOMS: atom_id res chain seq x y z
N VAL A 1 -1.12 -24.69 -16.35
CA VAL A 1 -1.38 -23.25 -16.50
C VAL A 1 -1.21 -22.63 -15.13
N VAL A 2 -0.31 -21.67 -14.95
CA VAL A 2 -0.18 -20.94 -13.68
C VAL A 2 -1.44 -20.07 -13.57
N ALA A 3 -2.22 -20.23 -12.50
CA ALA A 3 -3.41 -19.41 -12.30
C ALA A 3 -2.95 -17.96 -12.04
N GLU A 4 -3.36 -17.04 -12.91
CA GLU A 4 -3.11 -15.61 -12.73
C GLU A 4 -4.15 -15.05 -11.78
N LEU A 5 -3.69 -14.53 -10.65
CA LEU A 5 -4.54 -13.99 -9.59
C LEU A 5 -4.14 -12.54 -9.33
N PRO A 6 -5.10 -11.59 -9.36
CA PRO A 6 -4.82 -10.19 -9.10
C PRO A 6 -4.54 -9.93 -7.62
N PRO A 7 -3.73 -8.92 -7.28
CA PRO A 7 -3.51 -8.51 -5.89
C PRO A 7 -4.76 -7.89 -5.28
N ASN A 8 -5.06 -8.27 -4.04
CA ASN A 8 -5.92 -7.48 -3.17
C ASN A 8 -5.08 -6.41 -2.48
N VAL A 9 -5.40 -5.13 -2.73
CA VAL A 9 -4.64 -3.99 -2.20
C VAL A 9 -5.39 -3.36 -1.04
N SER A 10 -4.78 -3.40 0.14
CA SER A 10 -5.27 -2.75 1.35
C SER A 10 -4.25 -1.74 1.86
N VAL A 11 -4.72 -0.61 2.38
CA VAL A 11 -3.87 0.42 2.98
C VAL A 11 -4.35 0.72 4.39
N PHE A 12 -3.43 0.61 5.34
CA PHE A 12 -3.64 0.92 6.74
C PHE A 12 -3.09 2.31 7.04
N VAL A 13 -3.93 3.15 7.64
CA VAL A 13 -3.61 4.53 7.99
C VAL A 13 -3.21 4.63 9.46
N PRO A 14 -2.37 5.61 9.83
CA PRO A 14 -2.04 5.81 11.23
C PRO A 14 -3.27 6.22 12.05
N PRO A 15 -3.33 5.87 13.34
CA PRO A 15 -4.34 6.41 14.24
C PRO A 15 -4.15 7.93 14.38
N ARG A 16 -5.18 8.63 14.88
CA ARG A 16 -5.17 10.10 15.00
C ARG A 16 -4.02 10.64 15.84
N ASP A 17 -3.59 9.89 16.86
CA ASP A 17 -2.46 10.16 17.75
C ASP A 17 -1.14 9.51 17.30
N GLY A 18 -1.12 8.87 16.12
CA GLY A 18 0.01 8.10 15.60
C GLY A 18 1.16 8.92 14.98
N PHE A 19 1.13 10.25 15.10
CA PHE A 19 2.16 11.14 14.58
C PHE A 19 3.11 11.58 15.69
N VAL A 20 4.40 11.24 15.55
CA VAL A 20 5.43 11.44 16.60
C VAL A 20 6.70 12.06 16.03
N GLY A 21 7.57 12.60 16.89
CA GLY A 21 8.84 13.20 16.49
C GLY A 21 8.78 14.69 16.16
N ILE A 22 9.92 15.27 15.77
CA ILE A 22 10.07 16.66 15.30
C ILE A 22 10.94 16.62 14.03
N PRO A 23 10.38 16.79 12.82
CA PRO A 23 8.96 17.00 12.51
C PRO A 23 8.08 15.79 12.87
N ARG A 24 6.76 16.02 13.04
CA ARG A 24 5.79 14.95 13.36
C ARG A 24 5.49 14.12 12.13
N GLU A 25 5.81 12.83 12.21
CA GLU A 25 5.70 11.87 11.10
C GLU A 25 4.99 10.59 11.54
N SER A 26 4.47 9.86 10.56
CA SER A 26 3.93 8.51 10.74
C SER A 26 4.09 7.69 9.45
N ARG A 27 3.52 6.49 9.41
CA ARG A 27 3.63 5.59 8.26
C ARG A 27 2.26 5.11 7.77
N LEU A 28 2.09 5.12 6.45
CA LEU A 28 1.07 4.34 5.77
C LEU A 28 1.63 2.97 5.46
N ILE A 29 0.82 1.93 5.61
CA ILE A 29 1.21 0.55 5.29
C ILE A 29 0.28 0.04 4.20
N CYS A 30 0.85 -0.28 3.05
CA CYS A 30 0.17 -0.95 1.95
C CYS A 30 0.50 -2.44 1.97
N GLN A 31 -0.54 -3.27 1.85
CA GLN A 31 -0.41 -4.70 1.72
C GLN A 31 -1.08 -5.14 0.42
N ALA A 32 -0.32 -5.80 -0.44
CA ALA A 32 -0.85 -6.52 -1.60
C ALA A 32 -0.80 -8.01 -1.31
N THR A 33 -1.92 -8.72 -1.41
CA THR A 33 -2.04 -10.15 -1.04
C THR A 33 -2.72 -10.96 -2.13
N GLY A 34 -2.61 -12.29 -2.07
CA GLY A 34 -3.36 -13.20 -2.94
C GLY A 34 -2.95 -13.23 -4.41
N PHE A 35 -1.88 -12.52 -4.81
CA PHE A 35 -1.51 -12.41 -6.21
C PHE A 35 -0.63 -13.57 -6.68
N SER A 36 -0.69 -13.87 -7.98
CA SER A 36 0.21 -14.83 -8.63
C SER A 36 0.30 -14.50 -10.12
N PRO A 37 1.50 -14.50 -10.75
CA PRO A 37 2.82 -14.91 -10.23
C PRO A 37 3.48 -13.88 -9.29
N ARG A 38 4.65 -14.23 -8.73
CA ARG A 38 5.40 -13.45 -7.71
C ARG A 38 5.79 -12.02 -8.11
N GLN A 39 5.94 -11.75 -9.41
CA GLN A 39 6.44 -10.45 -9.89
C GLN A 39 5.40 -9.36 -9.69
N VAL A 40 5.74 -8.34 -8.90
CA VAL A 40 4.89 -7.17 -8.62
C VAL A 40 5.77 -5.94 -8.43
N GLU A 41 5.24 -4.77 -8.76
CA GLU A 41 5.86 -3.48 -8.46
C GLU A 41 4.92 -2.66 -7.57
N VAL A 42 5.45 -2.12 -6.47
CA VAL A 42 4.69 -1.28 -5.54
C VAL A 42 5.30 0.11 -5.55
N SER A 43 4.47 1.11 -5.82
CA SER A 43 4.82 2.51 -5.83
C SER A 43 3.81 3.33 -5.03
N TRP A 44 4.22 4.52 -4.63
CA TRP A 44 3.36 5.46 -3.90
C TRP A 44 3.18 6.75 -4.68
N LEU A 45 1.95 7.28 -4.65
CA LEU A 45 1.63 8.60 -5.16
C LEU A 45 1.17 9.50 -4.00
N ARG A 46 1.50 10.79 -4.10
CA ARG A 46 0.96 11.87 -3.28
C ARG A 46 0.30 12.88 -4.22
N ASP A 47 -1.01 13.04 -4.10
CA ASP A 47 -1.85 13.85 -4.98
C ASP A 47 -1.63 13.51 -6.47
N GLY A 48 -1.57 12.20 -6.76
CA GLY A 48 -1.35 11.66 -8.11
C GLY A 48 0.09 11.76 -8.63
N LYS A 49 1.03 12.35 -7.88
CA LYS A 49 2.44 12.45 -8.25
C LYS A 49 3.28 11.39 -7.55
N GLN A 50 4.20 10.76 -8.27
CA GLN A 50 5.06 9.72 -7.72
C GLN A 50 5.93 10.25 -6.57
N VAL A 51 6.01 9.45 -5.50
CA VAL A 51 6.89 9.67 -4.35
C VAL A 51 8.10 8.76 -4.51
N GLU A 52 9.30 9.30 -4.30
CA GLU A 52 10.56 8.57 -4.47
C GLU A 52 11.30 8.33 -3.14
N SER A 53 10.91 9.01 -2.07
CA SER A 53 11.60 9.00 -0.77
C SER A 53 10.69 8.52 0.36
N GLY A 54 11.29 7.97 1.42
CA GLY A 54 10.54 7.53 2.61
C GLY A 54 9.74 6.25 2.41
N ILE A 55 10.00 5.52 1.32
CA ILE A 55 9.37 4.24 1.00
C ILE A 55 10.27 3.11 1.48
N THR A 56 9.69 2.10 2.11
CA THR A 56 10.34 0.84 2.45
C THR A 56 9.44 -0.29 1.99
N THR A 57 9.93 -1.15 1.09
CA THR A 57 9.16 -2.28 0.57
C THR A 57 9.86 -3.57 0.96
N ASP A 58 9.11 -4.45 1.62
CA ASP A 58 9.60 -5.76 2.05
C ASP A 58 9.77 -6.70 0.85
N GLN A 59 10.47 -7.81 1.07
CA GLN A 59 10.58 -8.86 0.07
C GLN A 59 9.21 -9.51 -0.19
N VAL A 60 8.96 -9.93 -1.43
CA VAL A 60 7.74 -10.67 -1.76
C VAL A 60 7.80 -12.07 -1.14
N GLU A 61 6.81 -12.40 -0.33
CA GLU A 61 6.71 -13.66 0.41
C GLU A 61 5.60 -14.55 -0.17
N ALA A 62 5.77 -15.87 -0.10
CA ALA A 62 4.69 -16.80 -0.39
C ALA A 62 3.70 -16.85 0.78
N GLU A 63 2.41 -16.95 0.48
CA GLU A 63 1.37 -17.11 1.48
C GLU A 63 1.23 -18.60 1.84
N ALA A 64 1.25 -18.91 3.14
CA ALA A 64 1.00 -20.26 3.61
C ALA A 64 -0.46 -20.64 3.38
N LYS A 65 -0.70 -21.72 2.62
CA LYS A 65 -2.03 -22.29 2.37
C LYS A 65 -1.95 -23.80 2.45
N GLU A 66 -2.98 -24.42 3.04
CA GLU A 66 -3.11 -25.89 3.12
C GLU A 66 -3.45 -26.51 1.75
N SER A 67 -4.20 -25.79 0.92
CA SER A 67 -4.57 -26.24 -0.42
C SER A 67 -4.81 -25.06 -1.37
N GLY A 68 -4.76 -25.33 -2.68
CA GLY A 68 -4.96 -24.33 -3.72
C GLY A 68 -3.66 -23.81 -4.35
N PRO A 69 -3.76 -22.82 -5.27
CA PRO A 69 -2.61 -22.26 -5.95
C PRO A 69 -1.72 -21.46 -4.98
N THR A 70 -0.41 -21.53 -5.19
CA THR A 70 0.54 -20.65 -4.49
C THR A 70 0.25 -19.19 -4.84
N THR A 71 0.04 -18.39 -3.80
CA THR A 71 -0.13 -16.94 -3.89
C THR A 71 0.97 -16.24 -3.09
N PHE A 72 1.15 -14.96 -3.38
CA PHE A 72 2.19 -14.13 -2.79
C PHE A 72 1.60 -12.91 -2.11
N LYS A 73 2.38 -12.33 -1.21
CA LYS A 73 2.10 -11.06 -0.56
C LYS A 73 3.34 -10.16 -0.58
N VAL A 74 3.12 -8.86 -0.54
CA VAL A 74 4.15 -7.85 -0.34
C VAL A 74 3.60 -6.71 0.51
N THR A 75 4.46 -6.17 1.37
CA THR A 75 4.14 -5.02 2.22
C THR A 75 5.07 -3.86 1.85
N SER A 76 4.49 -2.67 1.72
CA SER A 76 5.24 -1.43 1.52
C SER A 76 4.79 -0.39 2.52
N ALA A 77 5.72 0.32 3.13
CA ALA A 77 5.45 1.42 4.04
C ALA A 77 5.93 2.75 3.42
N LEU A 78 5.12 3.80 3.58
CA LEU A 78 5.48 5.17 3.22
C LEU A 78 5.46 6.05 4.47
N THR A 79 6.58 6.70 4.77
CA THR A 79 6.65 7.77 5.78
C THR A 79 5.96 9.03 5.25
N ILE A 80 5.03 9.56 6.05
CA ILE A 80 4.26 10.78 5.75
C ILE A 80 4.36 11.78 6.89
N SER A 81 4.28 13.07 6.56
CA SER A 81 4.22 14.14 7.56
C SER A 81 2.79 14.36 8.05
N GLU A 82 2.64 14.76 9.32
CA GLU A 82 1.33 15.14 9.87
C GLU A 82 0.69 16.29 9.09
N ASN A 83 1.49 17.26 8.63
CA ASN A 83 1.01 18.39 7.86
C ASN A 83 0.41 17.97 6.51
N ASP A 84 1.05 17.04 5.80
CA ASP A 84 0.50 16.51 4.55
C ASP A 84 -0.77 15.70 4.80
N TRP A 85 -0.79 14.88 5.86
CA TRP A 85 -1.93 14.05 6.20
C TRP A 85 -3.15 14.89 6.57
N LEU A 86 -3.01 15.79 7.54
CA LEU A 86 -4.10 16.67 8.00
C LEU A 86 -4.45 17.75 6.96
N GLY A 87 -3.52 18.06 6.06
CA GLY A 87 -3.74 18.89 4.87
C GLY A 87 -4.59 18.21 3.78
N GLN A 88 -5.17 17.04 4.07
CA GLN A 88 -6.08 16.30 3.20
C GLN A 88 -5.43 15.85 1.88
N ARG A 89 -4.10 15.69 1.86
CA ARG A 89 -3.43 15.09 0.72
C ARG A 89 -3.89 13.65 0.54
N VAL A 90 -4.05 13.25 -0.72
CA VAL A 90 -4.42 11.88 -1.06
C VAL A 90 -3.14 11.09 -1.30
N PHE A 91 -2.98 10.02 -0.53
CA PHE A 91 -1.91 9.06 -0.74
C PHE A 91 -2.47 7.81 -1.42
N THR A 92 -1.78 7.33 -2.44
CA THR A 92 -2.18 6.17 -3.21
C THR A 92 -1.10 5.12 -3.13
N CYS A 93 -1.43 3.93 -2.64
CA CYS A 93 -0.62 2.75 -2.92
C CYS A 93 -1.00 2.24 -4.29
N ARG A 94 -0.03 2.17 -5.20
CA ARG A 94 -0.18 1.66 -6.56
C ARG A 94 0.61 0.36 -6.68
N VAL A 95 -0.05 -0.68 -7.16
CA VAL A 95 0.48 -2.02 -7.32
C VAL A 95 0.31 -2.44 -8.77
N ASP A 96 1.41 -2.58 -9.50
CA ASP A 96 1.42 -3.03 -10.88
C ASP A 96 1.74 -4.53 -10.92
N HIS A 97 0.81 -5.32 -11.46
CA HIS A 97 0.88 -6.78 -11.54
C HIS A 97 0.36 -7.25 -12.90
N ARG A 98 1.17 -8.03 -13.64
CA ARG A 98 0.84 -8.55 -14.98
C ARG A 98 0.39 -7.47 -15.98
N GLY A 99 0.96 -6.27 -15.89
CA GLY A 99 0.61 -5.14 -16.76
C GLY A 99 -0.71 -4.46 -16.43
N LEU A 100 -1.35 -4.84 -15.33
CA LEU A 100 -2.53 -4.19 -14.77
C LEU A 100 -2.16 -3.43 -13.50
N THR A 101 -2.86 -2.32 -13.27
CA THR A 101 -2.64 -1.47 -12.10
C THR A 101 -3.79 -1.63 -11.11
N PHE A 102 -3.45 -1.90 -9.86
CA PHE A 102 -4.36 -2.00 -8.73
C PHE A 102 -3.96 -0.93 -7.72
N GLN A 103 -4.92 -0.17 -7.18
CA GLN A 103 -4.57 0.94 -6.32
C GLN A 103 -5.61 1.20 -5.24
N LYS A 104 -5.14 1.74 -4.12
CA LYS A 104 -5.98 2.16 -3.01
C LYS A 104 -5.57 3.57 -2.58
N ASN A 105 -6.54 4.47 -2.57
CA ASN A 105 -6.39 5.83 -2.07
C ASN A 105 -6.77 5.88 -0.60
N VAL A 106 -6.03 6.68 0.17
CA VAL A 106 -6.33 7.02 1.55
C VAL A 106 -6.04 8.50 1.80
N SER A 107 -6.79 9.09 2.72
CA SER A 107 -6.57 10.43 3.22
C SER A 107 -7.03 10.50 4.68
N SER A 108 -6.81 11.64 5.33
CA SER A 108 -7.30 11.87 6.70
C SER A 108 -8.82 12.04 6.78
N LEU A 109 -9.52 12.15 5.65
CA LEU A 109 -10.98 12.27 5.63
C LEU A 109 -11.61 10.92 5.94
N CYS A 110 -12.52 10.89 6.91
CA CYS A 110 -13.39 9.74 7.08
C CYS A 110 -14.38 9.73 5.91
N GLU A 111 -14.22 8.78 4.99
CA GLU A 111 -15.28 8.46 4.03
C GLU A 111 -16.37 7.71 4.80
N ILE A 112 -17.54 8.34 4.96
CA ILE A 112 -18.76 7.65 5.36
C ILE A 112 -19.18 6.86 4.12
N SER A 113 -19.12 5.53 4.19
CA SER A 113 -19.70 4.69 3.13
C SER A 113 -21.22 4.92 3.12
N GLU A 114 -21.73 5.53 2.07
CA GLU A 114 -23.17 5.69 1.81
C GLU A 114 -23.77 4.38 1.26
#